data_AF-A0A3R6RWT9-F1
#
_entry.id   AF-A0A3R6RWT9-F1
#
_cell.length_a   1.000
_cell.length_b   1.000
_cell.length_c   1.000
_cell.angle_alpha   90.00
_cell.angle_beta   90.00
_cell.angle_gamma   90.00
#
_symmetry.space_group_name_H-M   'P 1'
#
loop_
_entity.id
_entity.type
_entity.pdbx_description
1 polymer ?
#
loop_
_entity_poly.entity_id
_entity_poly.type
_entity_poly.pdbx_seq_one_letter_code
_entity_poly.pdbx_strand_id
1 'polypeptide(L)'
;MYTSYIGKKFLKIYNEKMNTEISAEEFFDRIFFNLFFNDERHLIHVSNSPFFQKPKDEDVKKYGSKALAQYNNLKVAMTCDEPNMSIFVGYAAKDVAGTTSGQISDMQTSIDTDEMYASWIGEALAIGVSGGFAMLLDEPDILWQLFCGWEYYRKYLNQTPNVKDKQIETWNGHWLSHWCRKFYNDLTPYKGFHIVPTESMGNLAIPTKPWLEIIMALSKKYPNKVITAYSYNLSQTNTTLGFINLYLPEVHSLFDFRDKLFFDGKQSILSDEEIESFNTNYTFKSACKLGVIGLKAIEPDKLRQYFPIGSMPYAQGKEYKFNNEESYINYELYKIWIIAMINKTELLELATAVAKALIEFERTAEKGKTVYSNLSKEVRKSNKIEVFGQKLKEIMEYESSDNEVFRKAFVEVYYLPKDSFPLFMTLIDFEYTYWKSKN
;
A
#
# COMPACT_ATOMS: atom_id res chain seq x y z
N MET A 1 24.37 -4.90 -3.98
CA MET A 1 23.09 -4.19 -4.25
C MET A 1 21.91 -5.02 -3.78
N TYR A 2 20.83 -4.40 -3.28
CA TYR A 2 19.66 -5.18 -2.84
C TYR A 2 18.95 -5.90 -4.00
N THR A 3 18.92 -5.32 -5.19
CA THR A 3 18.49 -5.98 -6.44
C THR A 3 19.25 -7.29 -6.66
N SER A 4 20.58 -7.27 -6.57
CA SER A 4 21.41 -8.49 -6.69
C SER A 4 21.08 -9.53 -5.62
N TYR A 5 20.93 -9.11 -4.35
CA TYR A 5 20.52 -10.01 -3.27
C TYR A 5 19.20 -10.71 -3.58
N ILE A 6 18.19 -9.96 -4.05
CA ILE A 6 16.89 -10.53 -4.45
C ILE A 6 17.05 -11.50 -5.62
N GLY A 7 17.83 -11.14 -6.65
CA GLY A 7 18.10 -12.01 -7.79
C GLY A 7 18.76 -13.33 -7.39
N LYS A 8 19.79 -13.28 -6.53
CA LYS A 8 20.46 -14.49 -6.01
C LYS A 8 19.53 -15.33 -5.14
N LYS A 9 18.71 -14.70 -4.29
CA LYS A 9 17.71 -15.39 -3.46
C LYS A 9 16.68 -16.11 -4.33
N PHE A 10 16.17 -15.43 -5.36
CA PHE A 10 15.27 -16.02 -6.34
C PHE A 10 15.93 -17.18 -7.10
N LEU A 11 17.16 -17.01 -7.59
CA LEU A 11 17.86 -18.05 -8.34
C LEU A 11 18.06 -19.33 -7.52
N LYS A 12 18.34 -19.20 -6.23
CA LYS A 12 18.38 -20.33 -5.30
C LYS A 12 17.03 -21.07 -5.27
N ILE A 13 15.93 -20.34 -5.15
CA ILE A 13 14.56 -20.92 -5.15
C ILE A 13 14.27 -21.60 -6.49
N TYR A 14 14.67 -20.98 -7.61
CA TYR A 14 14.50 -21.55 -8.95
C TYR A 14 15.26 -22.88 -9.08
N ASN A 15 16.53 -22.89 -8.70
CA ASN A 15 17.39 -24.08 -8.74
C ASN A 15 16.83 -25.22 -7.89
N GLU A 16 16.36 -24.92 -6.68
CA GLU A 16 15.70 -25.90 -5.82
C GLU A 16 14.41 -26.47 -6.44
N LYS A 17 13.55 -25.62 -7.02
CA LYS A 17 12.27 -26.04 -7.60
C LYS A 17 12.39 -26.76 -8.94
N MET A 18 13.38 -26.39 -9.74
CA MET A 18 13.61 -26.95 -11.08
C MET A 18 14.64 -28.07 -11.08
N ASN A 19 15.25 -28.35 -9.92
CA ASN A 19 16.35 -29.31 -9.76
C ASN A 19 17.50 -29.02 -10.72
N THR A 20 17.97 -27.77 -10.69
CA THR A 20 19.09 -27.26 -11.50
C THR A 20 20.15 -26.60 -10.62
N GLU A 21 21.33 -26.32 -11.18
CA GLU A 21 22.41 -25.58 -10.50
C GLU A 21 22.94 -24.47 -11.40
N ILE A 22 22.04 -23.74 -12.06
CA ILE A 22 22.46 -22.71 -13.02
C ILE A 22 22.87 -21.42 -12.33
N SER A 23 23.87 -20.73 -12.89
CA SER A 23 24.33 -19.40 -12.45
C SER A 23 23.36 -18.29 -12.86
N ALA A 24 23.58 -17.07 -12.36
CA ALA A 24 22.76 -15.92 -12.75
C ALA A 24 22.95 -15.57 -14.24
N GLU A 25 24.18 -15.70 -14.74
CA GLU A 25 24.47 -15.58 -16.18
C GLU A 25 23.71 -16.64 -16.98
N GLU A 26 23.79 -17.92 -16.61
CA GLU A 26 23.10 -18.99 -17.34
C GLU A 26 21.57 -18.84 -17.32
N PHE A 27 21.01 -18.41 -16.19
CA PHE A 27 19.58 -18.07 -16.08
C PHE A 27 19.25 -16.90 -17.02
N PHE A 28 20.09 -15.86 -17.02
CA PHE A 28 19.89 -14.69 -17.86
C PHE A 28 19.87 -15.08 -19.34
N ASP A 29 20.86 -15.86 -19.75
CA ASP A 29 21.06 -16.31 -21.13
C ASP A 29 19.90 -17.18 -21.63
N ARG A 30 19.49 -18.15 -20.82
CA ARG A 30 18.53 -19.18 -21.24
C ARG A 30 17.08 -18.73 -21.11
N ILE A 31 16.77 -17.93 -20.09
CA ILE A 31 15.38 -17.64 -19.69
C ILE A 31 15.12 -16.15 -19.79
N PHE A 32 15.90 -15.33 -19.08
CA PHE A 32 15.61 -13.90 -18.95
C PHE A 32 15.68 -13.17 -20.29
N PHE A 33 16.77 -13.31 -21.03
CA PHE A 33 16.97 -12.67 -22.33
C PHE A 33 15.86 -13.04 -23.31
N ASN A 34 15.53 -14.34 -23.40
CA ASN A 34 14.49 -14.83 -24.30
C ASN A 34 13.11 -14.26 -23.97
N LEU A 35 12.79 -14.12 -22.69
CA LEU A 35 11.48 -13.62 -22.26
C LEU A 35 11.40 -12.08 -22.31
N PHE A 36 12.48 -11.38 -21.94
CA PHE A 36 12.48 -9.92 -21.73
C PHE A 36 12.92 -9.11 -22.94
N PHE A 37 13.86 -9.62 -23.76
CA PHE A 37 14.56 -8.83 -24.78
C PHE A 37 14.59 -9.46 -26.17
N ASN A 38 14.28 -10.75 -26.33
CA ASN A 38 14.22 -11.41 -27.63
C ASN A 38 12.87 -11.16 -28.36
N ASP A 39 12.37 -9.93 -28.25
CA ASP A 39 11.13 -9.41 -28.86
C ASP A 39 11.27 -7.88 -28.95
N GLU A 40 10.66 -7.22 -29.93
CA GLU A 40 10.75 -5.75 -30.05
C GLU A 40 10.13 -5.01 -28.86
N ARG A 41 9.13 -5.62 -28.20
CA ARG A 41 8.47 -5.08 -27.00
C ARG A 41 9.12 -5.67 -25.77
N HIS A 42 10.08 -4.94 -25.19
CA HIS A 42 10.77 -5.39 -23.99
C HIS A 42 9.83 -5.40 -22.76
N LEU A 43 10.05 -6.31 -21.80
CA LEU A 43 9.24 -6.34 -20.57
C LEU A 43 9.73 -5.35 -19.50
N ILE A 44 11.02 -5.05 -19.48
CA ILE A 44 11.68 -4.16 -18.50
C ILE A 44 12.42 -3.03 -19.21
N HIS A 45 12.58 -1.89 -18.52
CA HIS A 45 13.44 -0.79 -18.94
C HIS A 45 14.54 -0.53 -17.91
N VAL A 46 15.81 -0.67 -18.32
CA VAL A 46 16.98 -0.30 -17.52
C VAL A 46 17.70 0.85 -18.22
N SER A 47 17.66 2.02 -17.60
CA SER A 47 18.19 3.27 -18.16
C SER A 47 19.67 3.14 -18.56
N ASN A 48 20.00 3.70 -19.72
CA ASN A 48 21.35 3.70 -20.30
C ASN A 48 21.96 2.32 -20.57
N SER A 49 21.24 1.22 -20.37
CA SER A 49 21.77 -0.11 -20.67
C SER A 49 21.89 -0.36 -22.18
N PRO A 50 22.73 -1.32 -22.60
CA PRO A 50 22.90 -1.65 -24.02
C PRO A 50 21.60 -1.99 -24.76
N PHE A 51 20.58 -2.51 -24.08
CA PHE A 51 19.25 -2.78 -24.66
C PHE A 51 18.46 -1.52 -25.06
N PHE A 52 18.83 -0.36 -24.50
CA PHE A 52 18.19 0.92 -24.77
C PHE A 52 19.09 1.88 -25.55
N GLN A 53 20.26 1.41 -25.97
CA GLN A 53 21.14 2.10 -26.89
C GLN A 53 21.02 1.49 -28.30
N LYS A 54 21.19 2.31 -29.33
CA LYS A 54 21.25 1.81 -30.71
C LYS A 54 22.58 1.03 -30.89
N PRO A 55 22.54 -0.29 -31.17
CA PRO A 55 23.77 -1.04 -31.45
C PRO A 55 24.40 -0.56 -32.77
N LYS A 56 25.71 -0.76 -32.93
CA LYS A 56 26.38 -0.45 -34.21
C LYS A 56 25.88 -1.41 -35.29
N ASP A 57 25.77 -0.93 -36.52
CA ASP A 57 25.30 -1.74 -37.65
C ASP A 57 26.21 -2.96 -37.91
N GLU A 58 27.50 -2.84 -37.59
CA GLU A 58 28.47 -3.95 -37.63
C GLU A 58 28.14 -5.06 -36.63
N ASP A 59 27.75 -4.70 -35.40
CA ASP A 59 27.36 -5.67 -34.37
C ASP A 59 26.06 -6.38 -34.79
N VAL A 60 25.09 -5.66 -35.34
CA VAL A 60 23.84 -6.24 -35.84
C VAL A 60 24.11 -7.26 -36.95
N LYS A 61 25.01 -6.93 -37.88
CA LYS A 61 25.43 -7.87 -38.94
C LYS A 61 26.17 -9.08 -38.37
N LYS A 62 27.04 -8.87 -37.39
CA LYS A 62 27.84 -9.93 -36.75
C LYS A 62 26.99 -10.93 -35.98
N TYR A 63 26.01 -10.43 -35.22
CA TYR A 63 25.19 -11.25 -34.32
C TYR A 63 23.80 -11.60 -34.88
N GLY A 64 23.45 -11.09 -36.07
CA GLY A 64 22.27 -11.47 -36.84
C GLY A 64 20.98 -10.72 -36.49
N SER A 65 20.88 -10.10 -35.31
CA SER A 65 19.72 -9.30 -34.92
C SER A 65 20.09 -8.15 -33.98
N LYS A 66 19.21 -7.15 -33.89
CA LYS A 66 19.37 -6.03 -32.95
C LYS A 66 19.43 -6.52 -31.50
N ALA A 67 18.51 -7.41 -31.10
CA ALA A 67 18.44 -7.94 -29.74
C ALA A 67 19.73 -8.70 -29.36
N LEU A 68 20.23 -9.56 -30.26
CA LEU A 68 21.47 -10.31 -30.03
C LEU A 68 22.69 -9.38 -29.98
N ALA A 69 22.75 -8.34 -30.82
CA ALA A 69 23.82 -7.35 -30.76
C ALA A 69 23.82 -6.57 -29.43
N GLN A 70 22.66 -6.13 -28.96
CA GLN A 70 22.53 -5.43 -27.68
C GLN A 70 22.91 -6.32 -26.49
N TYR A 71 22.53 -7.59 -26.54
CA TYR A 71 22.89 -8.56 -25.51
C TYR A 71 24.39 -8.88 -25.49
N ASN A 72 25.04 -9.04 -26.65
CA ASN A 72 26.49 -9.19 -26.70
C ASN A 72 27.21 -7.92 -26.19
N ASN A 73 26.68 -6.73 -26.49
CA ASN A 73 27.22 -5.48 -25.97
C ASN A 73 27.09 -5.40 -24.43
N LEU A 74 26.04 -5.97 -23.84
CA LEU A 74 25.94 -6.14 -22.39
C LEU A 74 27.03 -7.04 -21.83
N LYS A 75 27.28 -8.20 -22.44
CA LYS A 75 28.34 -9.12 -21.99
C LYS A 75 29.72 -8.45 -21.99
N VAL A 76 30.02 -7.71 -23.06
CA VAL A 76 31.28 -6.95 -23.17
C VAL A 76 31.33 -5.88 -22.09
N ALA A 77 30.27 -5.11 -21.89
CA ALA A 77 30.23 -4.06 -20.87
C ALA A 77 30.41 -4.63 -19.45
N MET A 78 29.75 -5.75 -19.10
CA MET A 78 29.92 -6.40 -17.79
C MET A 78 31.35 -6.92 -17.54
N THR A 79 32.09 -7.23 -18.60
CA THR A 79 33.48 -7.73 -18.49
C THR A 79 34.51 -6.61 -18.49
N CYS A 80 34.26 -5.52 -19.23
CA CYS A 80 35.24 -4.49 -19.52
C CYS A 80 35.02 -3.17 -18.79
N ASP A 81 33.77 -2.81 -18.46
CA ASP A 81 33.44 -1.54 -17.81
C ASP A 81 33.45 -1.70 -16.28
N GLU A 82 33.71 -0.59 -15.57
CA GLU A 82 33.46 -0.54 -14.14
C GLU A 82 31.96 -0.68 -13.84
N PRO A 83 31.57 -1.43 -12.77
CA PRO A 83 30.18 -1.61 -12.39
C PRO A 83 29.44 -0.26 -12.27
N ASN A 84 28.33 -0.13 -12.98
CA ASN A 84 27.50 1.08 -12.98
C ASN A 84 26.03 0.71 -13.26
N MET A 85 25.10 1.63 -13.00
CA MET A 85 23.65 1.37 -13.06
C MET A 85 23.14 0.78 -14.39
N SER A 86 23.87 0.95 -15.49
CA SER A 86 23.49 0.44 -16.81
C SER A 86 23.77 -1.06 -16.99
N ILE A 87 24.63 -1.64 -16.14
CA ILE A 87 25.03 -3.05 -16.14
C ILE A 87 24.80 -3.73 -14.77
N PHE A 88 24.78 -2.96 -13.68
CA PHE A 88 24.52 -3.39 -12.30
C PHE A 88 23.35 -2.58 -11.73
N VAL A 89 22.13 -3.12 -11.86
CA VAL A 89 20.88 -2.37 -11.69
C VAL A 89 20.71 -1.86 -10.25
N GLY A 90 20.44 -0.56 -10.12
CA GLY A 90 20.31 0.16 -8.86
C GLY A 90 21.62 0.75 -8.29
N TYR A 91 22.77 0.40 -8.88
CA TYR A 91 24.08 0.90 -8.43
C TYR A 91 24.33 2.37 -8.82
N ALA A 92 25.53 2.88 -8.53
CA ALA A 92 25.97 4.21 -8.90
C ALA A 92 25.83 4.48 -10.40
N ALA A 93 25.62 5.75 -10.78
CA ALA A 93 25.75 6.13 -12.17
C ALA A 93 27.22 6.02 -12.60
N LYS A 94 27.47 6.00 -13.91
CA LYS A 94 28.83 5.89 -14.45
C LYS A 94 29.73 7.06 -14.01
N ASP A 95 29.13 8.24 -13.82
CA ASP A 95 29.70 9.32 -13.02
C ASP A 95 29.10 9.21 -11.62
N VAL A 96 29.94 8.95 -10.61
CA VAL A 96 29.53 8.79 -9.20
C VAL A 96 28.81 10.02 -8.67
N ALA A 97 29.09 11.22 -9.18
CA ALA A 97 28.38 12.46 -8.83
C ALA A 97 27.05 12.66 -9.61
N GLY A 98 26.71 11.75 -10.53
CA GLY A 98 25.51 11.81 -11.33
C GLY A 98 24.22 11.71 -10.51
N THR A 99 23.14 12.35 -10.99
CA THR A 99 21.83 12.41 -10.30
C THR A 99 21.13 11.05 -10.17
N THR A 100 21.61 10.05 -10.91
CA THR A 100 21.15 8.65 -10.85
C THR A 100 22.09 7.75 -10.05
N SER A 101 23.04 8.30 -9.30
CA SER A 101 23.85 7.51 -8.37
C SER A 101 23.03 7.04 -7.16
N GLY A 102 23.27 5.80 -6.72
CA GLY A 102 22.64 5.21 -5.55
C GLY A 102 23.53 4.17 -4.88
N GLN A 103 23.33 3.95 -3.57
CA GLN A 103 23.96 2.89 -2.76
C GLN A 103 25.50 2.79 -2.85
N ILE A 104 26.20 3.92 -2.90
CA ILE A 104 27.66 3.95 -2.86
C ILE A 104 28.13 3.72 -1.43
N SER A 105 29.12 2.85 -1.25
CA SER A 105 29.67 2.51 0.06
C SER A 105 31.19 2.45 0.01
N ASP A 106 31.84 2.92 1.06
CA ASP A 106 33.29 2.75 1.28
C ASP A 106 33.65 1.31 1.66
N MET A 107 32.66 0.44 1.89
CA MET A 107 32.89 -0.97 2.14
C MET A 107 33.38 -1.65 0.86
N GLN A 108 34.59 -2.23 0.93
CA GLN A 108 35.14 -3.02 -0.16
C GLN A 108 34.32 -4.29 -0.37
N THR A 109 33.61 -4.35 -1.48
CA THR A 109 32.88 -5.54 -1.93
C THR A 109 33.33 -5.87 -3.34
N SER A 110 33.62 -7.14 -3.61
CA SER A 110 33.91 -7.61 -4.96
C SER A 110 32.60 -7.72 -5.73
N ILE A 111 32.44 -6.93 -6.78
CA ILE A 111 31.31 -7.05 -7.71
C ILE A 111 31.82 -7.85 -8.90
N ASP A 112 31.32 -9.08 -9.06
CA ASP A 112 31.59 -9.93 -10.23
C ASP A 112 30.43 -9.87 -11.24
N THR A 113 30.61 -10.55 -12.38
CA THR A 113 29.59 -10.58 -13.44
C THR A 113 28.31 -11.28 -12.99
N ASP A 114 28.40 -12.30 -12.12
CA ASP A 114 27.24 -13.02 -11.59
C ASP A 114 26.37 -12.10 -10.70
N GLU A 115 26.97 -11.27 -9.85
CA GLU A 115 26.30 -10.18 -9.12
C GLU A 115 25.61 -9.19 -10.07
N MET A 116 26.26 -8.85 -11.19
CA MET A 116 25.66 -7.97 -12.18
C MET A 116 24.42 -8.61 -12.79
N TYR A 117 24.48 -9.84 -13.31
CA TYR A 117 23.32 -10.55 -13.85
C TYR A 117 22.20 -10.73 -12.82
N ALA A 118 22.55 -11.08 -11.58
CA ALA A 118 21.57 -11.21 -10.50
C ALA A 118 20.82 -9.89 -10.24
N SER A 119 21.47 -8.74 -10.38
CA SER A 119 20.78 -7.45 -10.20
C SER A 119 19.66 -7.20 -11.22
N TRP A 120 19.80 -7.69 -12.46
CA TRP A 120 18.75 -7.58 -13.48
C TRP A 120 17.56 -8.48 -13.16
N ILE A 121 17.84 -9.71 -12.73
CA ILE A 121 16.82 -10.67 -12.31
C ILE A 121 16.06 -10.10 -11.12
N GLY A 122 16.77 -9.52 -10.16
CA GLY A 122 16.18 -8.88 -8.99
C GLY A 122 15.30 -7.67 -9.32
N GLU A 123 15.74 -6.78 -10.21
CA GLU A 123 14.93 -5.63 -10.62
C GLU A 123 13.62 -6.07 -11.30
N ALA A 124 13.66 -7.13 -12.11
CA ALA A 124 12.45 -7.67 -12.73
C ALA A 124 11.43 -8.26 -11.74
N LEU A 125 11.83 -8.49 -10.49
CA LEU A 125 10.98 -8.93 -9.38
C LEU A 125 10.45 -7.74 -8.56
N ALA A 126 10.78 -6.50 -8.92
CA ALA A 126 10.26 -5.32 -8.23
C ALA A 126 8.76 -5.13 -8.47
N ILE A 127 8.05 -4.62 -7.47
CA ILE A 127 6.61 -4.37 -7.51
C ILE A 127 6.38 -2.86 -7.54
N GLY A 128 5.82 -2.36 -8.64
CA GLY A 128 5.53 -0.94 -8.83
C GLY A 128 4.23 -0.53 -8.12
N VAL A 129 4.28 0.60 -7.41
CA VAL A 129 3.14 1.21 -6.71
C VAL A 129 2.88 2.63 -7.20
N SER A 130 1.62 3.08 -7.09
CA SER A 130 1.24 4.44 -7.42
C SER A 130 2.07 5.46 -6.63
N GLY A 131 2.41 6.59 -7.27
CA GLY A 131 3.40 7.55 -6.76
C GLY A 131 4.82 7.33 -7.30
N GLY A 132 5.01 6.36 -8.20
CA GLY A 132 6.25 6.16 -8.95
C GLY A 132 7.36 5.47 -8.15
N PHE A 133 7.00 4.72 -7.10
CA PHE A 133 7.95 3.92 -6.33
C PHE A 133 7.78 2.45 -6.66
N ALA A 134 8.82 1.67 -6.39
CA ALA A 134 8.81 0.23 -6.42
C ALA A 134 9.23 -0.34 -5.06
N MET A 135 8.85 -1.58 -4.80
CA MET A 135 9.28 -2.34 -3.63
C MET A 135 9.80 -3.72 -4.01
N LEU A 136 10.86 -4.14 -3.34
CA LEU A 136 11.39 -5.50 -3.39
C LEU A 136 11.06 -6.21 -2.08
N LEU A 137 10.46 -7.40 -2.21
CA LEU A 137 10.09 -8.30 -1.12
C LEU A 137 10.95 -9.55 -1.25
N ASP A 138 11.41 -10.14 -0.14
CA ASP A 138 12.36 -11.25 -0.19
C ASP A 138 11.72 -12.62 0.13
N GLU A 139 10.40 -12.65 0.25
CA GLU A 139 9.59 -13.82 0.53
C GLU A 139 9.65 -14.86 -0.60
N PRO A 140 10.07 -16.11 -0.32
CA PRO A 140 10.31 -17.10 -1.37
C PRO A 140 9.12 -17.39 -2.30
N ASP A 141 7.93 -17.44 -1.73
CA ASP A 141 6.68 -17.66 -2.43
C ASP A 141 6.24 -16.45 -3.25
N ILE A 142 6.46 -15.23 -2.75
CA ILE A 142 6.27 -13.99 -3.53
C ILE A 142 7.22 -13.97 -4.72
N LEU A 143 8.52 -14.18 -4.51
CA LEU A 143 9.53 -14.18 -5.57
C LEU A 143 9.21 -15.19 -6.67
N TRP A 144 8.86 -16.42 -6.27
CA TRP A 144 8.46 -17.46 -7.21
C TRP A 144 7.22 -17.06 -8.03
N GLN A 145 6.23 -16.45 -7.38
CA GLN A 145 4.97 -16.13 -8.03
C GLN A 145 5.10 -14.93 -8.97
N LEU A 146 5.92 -13.94 -8.63
CA LEU A 146 6.28 -12.86 -9.57
C LEU A 146 6.95 -13.41 -10.82
N PHE A 147 7.91 -14.32 -10.68
CA PHE A 147 8.53 -15.03 -11.80
C PHE A 147 7.50 -15.76 -12.69
N CYS A 148 6.58 -16.52 -12.09
CA CYS A 148 5.50 -17.17 -12.85
C CYS A 148 4.65 -16.15 -13.62
N GLY A 149 4.44 -14.96 -13.07
CA GLY A 149 3.73 -13.85 -13.69
C GLY A 149 4.36 -13.30 -14.96
N TRP A 150 5.67 -13.46 -15.16
CA TRP A 150 6.40 -12.88 -16.30
C TRP A 150 5.95 -13.44 -17.64
N GLU A 151 5.73 -14.76 -17.72
CA GLU A 151 5.22 -15.38 -18.96
C GLU A 151 3.84 -14.86 -19.33
N TYR A 152 2.98 -14.62 -18.33
CA TYR A 152 1.65 -14.06 -18.55
C TYR A 152 1.73 -12.61 -19.03
N TYR A 153 2.71 -11.83 -18.55
CA TYR A 153 2.92 -10.48 -19.07
C TYR A 153 3.29 -10.50 -20.55
N ARG A 154 4.23 -11.37 -20.94
CA ARG A 154 4.62 -11.55 -22.34
C ARG A 154 3.42 -11.93 -23.21
N LYS A 155 2.61 -12.90 -22.76
CA LYS A 155 1.37 -13.31 -23.46
C LYS A 155 0.38 -12.14 -23.58
N TYR A 156 0.21 -11.36 -22.52
CA TYR A 156 -0.67 -10.19 -22.49
C TYR A 156 -0.25 -9.11 -23.50
N LEU A 157 1.04 -8.77 -23.56
CA LEU A 157 1.54 -7.82 -24.54
C LEU A 157 1.26 -8.32 -25.96
N ASN A 158 1.51 -9.59 -26.25
CA ASN A 158 1.27 -10.16 -27.58
C ASN A 158 -0.21 -10.14 -28.00
N GLN A 159 -1.13 -10.29 -27.04
CA GLN A 159 -2.58 -10.30 -27.28
C GLN A 159 -3.20 -8.90 -27.27
N THR A 160 -2.53 -7.92 -26.69
CA THR A 160 -3.04 -6.54 -26.55
C THR A 160 -2.13 -5.57 -27.31
N PRO A 161 -2.33 -5.44 -28.64
CA PRO A 161 -1.57 -4.48 -29.44
C PRO A 161 -1.83 -3.05 -28.94
N ASN A 162 -0.86 -2.16 -29.11
CA ASN A 162 -0.89 -0.74 -28.72
C ASN A 162 -0.83 -0.43 -27.21
N VAL A 163 -0.75 -1.44 -26.35
CA VAL A 163 -0.40 -1.22 -24.94
C VAL A 163 1.10 -0.98 -24.78
N LYS A 164 1.46 -0.01 -23.95
CA LYS A 164 2.84 0.34 -23.60
C LYS A 164 3.58 -0.89 -23.06
N ASP A 165 4.79 -1.09 -23.55
CA ASP A 165 5.71 -2.12 -23.09
C ASP A 165 6.53 -1.64 -21.87
N LYS A 166 7.48 -2.46 -21.39
CA LYS A 166 8.43 -2.07 -20.32
C LYS A 166 7.77 -1.72 -18.98
N GLN A 167 6.65 -2.37 -18.66
CA GLN A 167 5.88 -2.14 -17.43
C GLN A 167 5.94 -3.33 -16.47
N ILE A 168 7.05 -4.09 -16.41
CA ILE A 168 7.15 -5.28 -15.56
C ILE A 168 6.80 -5.00 -14.09
N GLU A 169 7.27 -3.88 -13.53
CA GLU A 169 6.98 -3.54 -12.13
C GLU A 169 5.48 -3.29 -11.90
N THR A 170 4.85 -2.58 -12.84
CA THR A 170 3.40 -2.35 -12.84
C THR A 170 2.64 -3.67 -12.96
N TRP A 171 3.08 -4.55 -13.86
CA TRP A 171 2.50 -5.88 -14.04
C TRP A 171 2.61 -6.71 -12.76
N ASN A 172 3.78 -6.72 -12.13
CA ASN A 172 4.04 -7.44 -10.89
C ASN A 172 3.09 -7.01 -9.77
N GLY A 173 2.75 -5.73 -9.66
CA GLY A 173 1.75 -5.26 -8.70
C GLY A 173 0.34 -5.83 -8.94
N HIS A 174 -0.10 -5.87 -10.19
CA HIS A 174 -1.37 -6.50 -10.57
C HIS A 174 -1.36 -8.00 -10.33
N TRP A 175 -0.30 -8.67 -10.77
CA TRP A 175 -0.15 -10.11 -10.65
C TRP A 175 -0.10 -10.56 -9.19
N LEU A 176 0.68 -9.87 -8.35
CA LEU A 176 0.78 -10.14 -6.92
C LEU A 176 -0.59 -10.00 -6.24
N SER A 177 -1.28 -8.89 -6.51
CA SER A 177 -2.62 -8.65 -5.94
C SER A 177 -3.61 -9.73 -6.36
N HIS A 178 -3.54 -10.18 -7.62
CA HIS A 178 -4.37 -11.27 -8.13
C HIS A 178 -4.04 -12.62 -7.47
N TRP A 179 -2.75 -12.94 -7.34
CA TRP A 179 -2.28 -14.14 -6.66
C TRP A 179 -2.67 -14.19 -5.17
N CYS A 180 -2.81 -13.03 -4.53
CA CYS A 180 -3.27 -12.92 -3.16
C CYS A 180 -4.78 -13.13 -2.98
N ARG A 181 -5.58 -13.15 -4.06
CA ARG A 181 -7.04 -13.34 -3.96
C ARG A 181 -7.39 -14.73 -3.46
N LYS A 182 -8.46 -14.81 -2.67
CA LYS A 182 -9.00 -16.07 -2.10
C LYS A 182 -9.30 -17.15 -3.15
N PHE A 183 -9.72 -16.76 -4.35
CA PHE A 183 -10.12 -17.68 -5.42
C PHE A 183 -9.02 -17.95 -6.46
N TYR A 184 -7.79 -17.48 -6.22
CA TYR A 184 -6.65 -17.81 -7.08
C TYR A 184 -6.39 -19.33 -7.07
N ASN A 185 -6.03 -19.88 -8.23
CA ASN A 185 -5.72 -21.30 -8.39
C ASN A 185 -4.61 -21.48 -9.42
N ASP A 186 -3.52 -22.16 -9.05
CA ASP A 186 -2.35 -22.42 -9.91
C ASP A 186 -2.70 -23.22 -11.19
N LEU A 187 -3.79 -24.01 -11.20
CA LEU A 187 -4.28 -24.74 -12.38
C LEU A 187 -4.99 -23.83 -13.39
N THR A 188 -5.56 -22.71 -12.94
CA THR A 188 -6.26 -21.73 -13.79
C THR A 188 -5.88 -20.30 -13.42
N PRO A 189 -4.59 -19.94 -13.53
CA PRO A 189 -4.04 -18.75 -12.89
C PRO A 189 -4.51 -17.43 -13.54
N TYR A 190 -5.08 -17.48 -14.75
CA TYR A 190 -5.68 -16.33 -15.44
C TYR A 190 -7.14 -16.07 -15.06
N LYS A 191 -7.80 -17.00 -14.34
CA LYS A 191 -9.24 -16.91 -14.06
C LYS A 191 -9.54 -15.67 -13.22
N GLY A 192 -10.33 -14.74 -13.77
CA GLY A 192 -10.68 -13.48 -13.10
C GLY A 192 -9.55 -12.45 -13.07
N PHE A 193 -8.45 -12.68 -13.80
CA PHE A 193 -7.37 -11.71 -13.95
C PHE A 193 -7.64 -10.82 -15.17
N HIS A 194 -8.17 -9.64 -14.91
CA HIS A 194 -8.51 -8.67 -15.95
C HIS A 194 -7.89 -7.32 -15.62
N ILE A 195 -7.10 -6.81 -16.55
CA ILE A 195 -6.50 -5.47 -16.50
C ILE A 195 -7.11 -4.66 -17.63
N VAL A 196 -7.70 -3.52 -17.30
CA VAL A 196 -8.19 -2.55 -18.28
C VAL A 196 -7.09 -1.50 -18.49
N PRO A 197 -6.46 -1.44 -19.67
CA PRO A 197 -5.53 -0.37 -20.00
C PRO A 197 -6.21 0.99 -19.98
N THR A 198 -5.45 2.02 -19.61
CA THR A 198 -5.90 3.41 -19.61
C THR A 198 -5.05 4.24 -20.54
N GLU A 199 -5.61 5.27 -21.16
CA GLU A 199 -4.83 6.20 -21.98
C GLU A 199 -3.80 6.96 -21.12
N SER A 200 -2.56 7.00 -21.60
CA SER A 200 -1.45 7.73 -21.00
C SER A 200 -0.52 8.23 -22.09
N MET A 201 -0.39 9.56 -22.22
CA MET A 201 0.48 10.20 -23.22
C MET A 201 0.24 9.69 -24.67
N GLY A 202 -1.02 9.48 -25.05
CA GLY A 202 -1.41 9.04 -26.38
C GLY A 202 -1.25 7.54 -26.67
N ASN A 203 -0.81 6.74 -25.70
CA ASN A 203 -0.76 5.28 -25.78
C ASN A 203 -1.63 4.64 -24.69
N LEU A 204 -2.11 3.42 -24.90
CA LEU A 204 -2.71 2.64 -23.81
C LEU A 204 -1.60 2.15 -22.88
N ALA A 205 -1.78 2.23 -21.57
CA ALA A 205 -0.82 1.75 -20.59
C ALA A 205 -1.54 0.96 -19.49
N ILE A 206 -0.82 0.01 -18.88
CA ILE A 206 -1.30 -0.66 -17.69
C ILE A 206 -1.28 0.38 -16.55
N PRO A 207 -2.41 0.65 -15.86
CA PRO A 207 -2.42 1.57 -14.73
C PRO A 207 -1.66 0.96 -13.56
N THR A 208 -0.81 1.73 -12.88
CA THR A 208 -0.12 1.25 -11.67
C THR A 208 -1.09 1.15 -10.50
N LYS A 209 -1.07 0.01 -9.80
CA LYS A 209 -1.93 -0.21 -8.63
C LYS A 209 -1.61 0.76 -7.49
N PRO A 210 -2.64 1.24 -6.77
CA PRO A 210 -2.46 1.91 -5.48
C PRO A 210 -1.64 1.05 -4.52
N TRP A 211 -0.73 1.68 -3.78
CA TRP A 211 0.09 0.98 -2.79
C TRP A 211 -0.76 0.26 -1.73
N LEU A 212 -1.88 0.88 -1.31
CA LEU A 212 -2.79 0.31 -0.31
C LEU A 212 -3.35 -1.04 -0.76
N GLU A 213 -3.82 -1.15 -2.01
CA GLU A 213 -4.37 -2.40 -2.54
C GLU A 213 -3.36 -3.56 -2.45
N ILE A 214 -2.09 -3.30 -2.73
CA ILE A 214 -1.04 -4.32 -2.64
C ILE A 214 -0.82 -4.72 -1.17
N ILE A 215 -0.75 -3.76 -0.25
CA ILE A 215 -0.57 -4.05 1.17
C ILE A 215 -1.78 -4.80 1.76
N MET A 216 -3.00 -4.46 1.37
CA MET A 216 -4.23 -5.16 1.77
C MET A 216 -4.27 -6.59 1.20
N ALA A 217 -3.88 -6.77 -0.06
CA ALA A 217 -3.80 -8.09 -0.66
C ALA A 217 -2.77 -8.97 0.08
N LEU A 218 -1.60 -8.42 0.42
CA LEU A 218 -0.59 -9.11 1.23
C LEU A 218 -1.10 -9.39 2.64
N SER A 219 -1.83 -8.48 3.29
CA SER A 219 -2.32 -8.69 4.64
C SER A 219 -3.33 -9.82 4.74
N LYS A 220 -4.19 -9.98 3.72
CA LYS A 220 -5.10 -11.12 3.64
C LYS A 220 -4.38 -12.45 3.42
N LYS A 221 -3.27 -12.44 2.68
CA LYS A 221 -2.47 -13.66 2.42
C LYS A 221 -1.58 -14.03 3.62
N TYR A 222 -1.02 -13.04 4.30
CA TYR A 222 -0.13 -13.21 5.45
C TYR A 222 -0.63 -12.43 6.68
N PRO A 223 -1.78 -12.81 7.24
CA PRO A 223 -2.43 -12.05 8.32
C PRO A 223 -1.61 -11.99 9.61
N ASN A 224 -0.62 -12.86 9.77
CA ASN A 224 0.18 -12.98 11.00
C ASN A 224 1.67 -12.68 10.80
N LYS A 225 2.06 -12.04 9.69
CA LYS A 225 3.47 -11.88 9.32
C LYS A 225 3.87 -10.41 9.16
N VAL A 226 5.03 -10.04 9.68
CA VAL A 226 5.70 -8.79 9.29
C VAL A 226 6.61 -9.09 8.09
N ILE A 227 6.44 -8.32 7.02
CA ILE A 227 7.25 -8.41 5.79
C ILE A 227 8.14 -7.18 5.70
N THR A 228 9.41 -7.34 5.32
CA THR A 228 10.30 -6.19 5.11
C THR A 228 10.41 -5.87 3.63
N ALA A 229 10.01 -4.65 3.26
CA ALA A 229 10.07 -4.16 1.89
C ALA A 229 11.21 -3.17 1.69
N TYR A 230 12.09 -3.41 0.71
CA TYR A 230 13.05 -2.39 0.27
C TYR A 230 12.40 -1.49 -0.77
N SER A 231 12.21 -0.22 -0.45
CA SER A 231 11.42 0.73 -1.26
C SER A 231 12.29 1.82 -1.90
N TYR A 232 12.07 2.08 -3.19
CA TYR A 232 12.89 3.00 -3.98
C TYR A 232 12.17 3.51 -5.23
N ASN A 233 12.82 4.40 -5.97
CA ASN A 233 12.45 4.86 -7.30
C ASN A 233 13.74 4.99 -8.11
N LEU A 234 13.87 4.23 -9.20
CA LEU A 234 14.94 4.37 -10.19
C LEU A 234 14.37 5.07 -11.44
N SER A 235 14.55 6.38 -11.54
CA SER A 235 14.06 7.17 -12.67
C SER A 235 15.10 8.20 -13.11
N GLN A 236 14.70 9.44 -13.41
CA GLN A 236 15.63 10.54 -13.72
C GLN A 236 16.47 10.92 -12.50
N THR A 237 15.88 10.81 -11.30
CA THR A 237 16.57 11.02 -10.03
C THR A 237 16.28 9.85 -9.12
N ASN A 238 17.32 9.11 -8.75
CA ASN A 238 17.16 7.93 -7.91
C ASN A 238 16.80 8.36 -6.48
N THR A 239 15.76 7.75 -5.92
CA THR A 239 15.32 7.98 -4.54
C THR A 239 15.24 6.66 -3.80
N THR A 240 15.94 6.53 -2.68
CA THR A 240 15.81 5.38 -1.78
C THR A 240 14.98 5.78 -0.57
N LEU A 241 13.93 5.01 -0.28
CA LEU A 241 13.17 5.15 0.97
C LEU A 241 13.69 4.21 2.06
N GLY A 242 14.41 3.15 1.67
CA GLY A 242 15.06 2.20 2.56
C GLY A 242 14.19 0.97 2.84
N PHE A 243 14.53 0.28 3.93
CA PHE A 243 13.80 -0.89 4.39
C PHE A 243 12.63 -0.47 5.27
N ILE A 244 11.42 -0.89 4.90
CA ILE A 244 10.17 -0.55 5.57
C ILE A 244 9.51 -1.84 6.02
N ASN A 245 9.21 -1.95 7.31
CA ASN A 245 8.46 -3.09 7.83
C ASN A 245 6.97 -2.90 7.57
N LEU A 246 6.37 -3.88 6.91
CA LEU A 246 4.95 -4.00 6.64
C LEU A 246 4.33 -4.84 7.77
N TYR A 247 3.67 -4.19 8.71
CA TYR A 247 2.94 -4.83 9.81
C TYR A 247 1.58 -5.29 9.30
N LEU A 248 1.60 -6.35 8.49
CA LEU A 248 0.39 -6.93 7.90
C LEU A 248 -0.67 -7.34 8.91
N PRO A 249 -0.36 -7.82 10.14
CA PRO A 249 -1.40 -8.11 11.13
C PRO A 249 -2.20 -6.88 11.55
N GLU A 250 -1.54 -5.73 11.66
CA GLU A 250 -2.24 -4.48 11.99
C GLU A 250 -3.16 -4.04 10.86
N VAL A 251 -2.74 -4.21 9.61
CA VAL A 251 -3.58 -3.93 8.43
C VAL A 251 -4.73 -4.93 8.34
N HIS A 252 -4.46 -6.21 8.57
CA HIS A 252 -5.46 -7.27 8.52
C HIS A 252 -6.57 -7.07 9.57
N SER A 253 -6.23 -6.47 10.71
CA SER A 253 -7.18 -6.19 11.77
C SER A 253 -8.43 -5.43 11.31
N LEU A 254 -8.36 -4.62 10.24
CA LEU A 254 -9.54 -3.96 9.66
C LEU A 254 -10.60 -4.96 9.21
N PHE A 255 -10.19 -6.05 8.57
CA PHE A 255 -11.08 -7.13 8.15
C PHE A 255 -11.60 -7.90 9.37
N ASP A 256 -10.74 -8.18 10.36
CA ASP A 256 -11.14 -8.86 11.60
C ASP A 256 -12.18 -8.07 12.39
N PHE A 257 -11.99 -6.76 12.56
CA PHE A 257 -12.94 -5.89 13.25
C PHE A 257 -14.24 -5.75 12.50
N ARG A 258 -14.17 -5.62 11.16
CA ARG A 258 -15.35 -5.63 10.30
C ARG A 258 -16.16 -6.91 10.52
N ASP A 259 -15.52 -8.07 10.39
CA ASP A 259 -16.21 -9.36 10.46
C ASP A 259 -16.70 -9.67 11.88
N LYS A 260 -15.95 -9.29 12.91
CA LYS A 260 -16.33 -9.52 14.31
C LYS A 260 -17.52 -8.67 14.75
N LEU A 261 -17.59 -7.41 14.33
CA LEU A 261 -18.57 -6.45 14.85
C LEU A 261 -19.79 -6.27 13.95
N PHE A 262 -19.63 -6.54 12.66
CA PHE A 262 -20.60 -6.10 11.67
C PHE A 262 -20.99 -7.18 10.66
N PHE A 263 -20.60 -8.43 10.89
CA PHE A 263 -21.09 -9.57 10.11
C PHE A 263 -22.35 -10.16 10.75
N ASP A 264 -23.44 -10.21 9.99
CA ASP A 264 -24.73 -10.75 10.45
C ASP A 264 -24.93 -12.25 10.14
N GLY A 265 -23.87 -12.93 9.67
CA GLY A 265 -23.94 -14.31 9.20
C GLY A 265 -24.16 -14.45 7.69
N LYS A 266 -24.54 -13.39 6.99
CA LYS A 266 -24.76 -13.38 5.53
C LYS A 266 -23.92 -12.31 4.82
N GLN A 267 -23.86 -11.11 5.38
CA GLN A 267 -23.15 -9.97 4.82
C GLN A 267 -22.50 -9.14 5.92
N SER A 268 -21.50 -8.36 5.55
CA SER A 268 -20.89 -7.37 6.43
C SER A 268 -21.28 -5.97 6.00
N ILE A 269 -21.03 -4.96 6.84
CA ILE A 269 -21.31 -3.55 6.51
C ILE A 269 -20.45 -3.00 5.36
N LEU A 270 -19.32 -3.66 5.08
CA LEU A 270 -18.42 -3.35 3.96
C LEU A 270 -17.97 -4.65 3.29
N SER A 271 -17.86 -4.64 1.98
CA SER A 271 -17.17 -5.66 1.19
C SER A 271 -15.65 -5.61 1.40
N ASP A 272 -14.94 -6.63 0.91
CA ASP A 272 -13.47 -6.59 0.85
C ASP A 272 -13.02 -5.49 -0.11
N GLU A 273 -13.69 -5.34 -1.24
CA GLU A 273 -13.38 -4.35 -2.26
C GLU A 273 -13.48 -2.91 -1.73
N GLU A 274 -14.51 -2.58 -0.94
CA GLU A 274 -14.67 -1.26 -0.34
C GLU A 274 -13.56 -0.92 0.67
N ILE A 275 -13.06 -1.91 1.43
CA ILE A 275 -11.91 -1.73 2.33
C ILE A 275 -10.60 -1.66 1.55
N GLU A 276 -10.48 -2.34 0.41
CA GLU A 276 -9.26 -2.33 -0.39
C GLU A 276 -9.07 -1.05 -1.22
N SER A 277 -10.17 -0.35 -1.56
CA SER A 277 -10.15 0.74 -2.55
C SER A 277 -10.16 2.17 -1.99
N PHE A 278 -10.10 2.37 -0.67
CA PHE A 278 -10.15 3.73 -0.11
C PHE A 278 -8.83 4.50 -0.29
N ASN A 279 -8.92 5.83 -0.24
CA ASN A 279 -7.74 6.69 -0.32
C ASN A 279 -7.14 6.91 1.06
N THR A 280 -5.82 6.87 1.17
CA THR A 280 -5.12 7.15 2.43
C THR A 280 -4.75 8.62 2.56
N ASN A 281 -4.75 9.14 3.80
CA ASN A 281 -4.24 10.46 4.13
C ASN A 281 -2.73 10.58 3.81
N TYR A 282 -1.99 9.49 3.89
CA TYR A 282 -0.57 9.44 3.54
C TYR A 282 -0.37 8.91 2.13
N THR A 283 0.46 9.59 1.33
CA THR A 283 1.04 8.98 0.12
C THR A 283 2.01 7.88 0.51
N PHE A 284 2.33 6.94 -0.39
CA PHE A 284 3.28 5.85 -0.11
C PHE A 284 4.61 6.36 0.47
N LYS A 285 5.19 7.40 -0.15
CA LYS A 285 6.42 8.03 0.34
C LYS A 285 6.27 8.58 1.76
N SER A 286 5.15 9.24 2.06
CA SER A 286 4.90 9.81 3.39
C SER A 286 4.58 8.74 4.44
N ALA A 287 3.90 7.65 4.05
CA ALA A 287 3.68 6.48 4.89
C ALA A 287 5.01 5.82 5.27
N CYS A 288 5.95 5.66 4.32
CA CYS A 288 7.29 5.13 4.59
C CYS A 288 8.09 5.97 5.60
N LYS A 289 7.86 7.30 5.66
CA LYS A 289 8.53 8.18 6.64
C LYS A 289 8.13 7.91 8.09
N LEU A 290 7.04 7.15 8.32
CA LEU A 290 6.67 6.68 9.66
C LEU A 290 7.60 5.56 10.15
N GLY A 291 8.49 5.04 9.30
CA GLY A 291 9.42 3.94 9.58
C GLY A 291 8.81 2.56 9.38
N VAL A 292 7.48 2.44 9.54
CA VAL A 292 6.72 1.21 9.36
C VAL A 292 5.40 1.50 8.67
N ILE A 293 4.86 0.51 7.94
CA ILE A 293 3.51 0.55 7.38
C ILE A 293 2.65 -0.43 8.18
N GLY A 294 1.85 0.13 9.08
CA GLY A 294 0.82 -0.58 9.85
C GLY A 294 -0.49 0.19 9.81
N LEU A 295 -1.36 0.00 10.79
CA LEU A 295 -2.72 0.57 10.78
C LEU A 295 -2.72 2.11 10.70
N LYS A 296 -1.78 2.77 11.40
CA LYS A 296 -1.63 4.23 11.36
C LYS A 296 -1.26 4.77 9.98
N ALA A 297 -0.46 4.02 9.21
CA ALA A 297 0.01 4.45 7.90
C ALA A 297 -1.10 4.44 6.84
N ILE A 298 -2.14 3.63 7.06
CA ILE A 298 -3.31 3.51 6.18
C ILE A 298 -4.51 4.34 6.67
N GLU A 299 -4.27 5.40 7.46
CA GLU A 299 -5.32 6.34 7.88
C GLU A 299 -6.14 6.81 6.67
N PRO A 300 -7.48 6.69 6.69
CA PRO A 300 -8.34 7.14 5.59
C PRO A 300 -8.19 8.64 5.31
N ASP A 301 -8.26 9.01 4.03
CA ASP A 301 -8.25 10.40 3.62
C ASP A 301 -9.45 11.16 4.20
N LYS A 302 -9.30 12.47 4.39
CA LYS A 302 -10.34 13.39 4.90
C LYS A 302 -10.91 13.07 6.29
N LEU A 303 -10.57 11.95 6.93
CA LEU A 303 -10.98 11.62 8.30
C LEU A 303 -10.65 12.76 9.28
N ARG A 304 -9.48 13.39 9.11
CA ARG A 304 -9.05 14.51 9.97
C ARG A 304 -9.98 15.71 9.95
N GLN A 305 -10.80 15.88 8.91
CA GLN A 305 -11.75 16.97 8.86
C GLN A 305 -12.81 16.88 9.97
N TYR A 306 -13.05 15.68 10.51
CA TYR A 306 -14.07 15.42 11.53
C TYR A 306 -13.50 15.37 12.95
N PHE A 307 -12.17 15.34 13.12
CA PHE A 307 -11.56 15.41 14.45
C PHE A 307 -11.83 16.77 15.13
N PRO A 308 -12.02 16.81 16.47
CA PRO A 308 -12.19 18.05 17.20
C PRO A 308 -11.08 19.06 16.94
N ILE A 309 -11.41 20.34 16.80
CA ILE A 309 -10.43 21.39 16.45
C ILE A 309 -9.32 21.45 17.51
N GLY A 310 -8.06 21.46 17.06
CA GLY A 310 -6.89 21.53 17.94
C GLY A 310 -6.53 20.21 18.64
N SER A 311 -7.25 19.12 18.35
CA SER A 311 -6.93 17.79 18.90
C SER A 311 -5.74 17.12 18.19
N MET A 312 -5.52 17.41 16.91
CA MET A 312 -4.37 16.95 16.13
C MET A 312 -4.14 17.81 14.87
N PRO A 313 -2.98 17.67 14.18
CA PRO A 313 -2.70 18.42 12.96
C PRO A 313 -3.76 18.23 11.89
N TYR A 314 -4.21 19.33 11.29
CA TYR A 314 -5.25 19.38 10.24
C TYR A 314 -6.67 19.01 10.70
N ALA A 315 -6.93 18.94 12.01
CA ALA A 315 -8.28 18.76 12.54
C ALA A 315 -9.18 19.98 12.27
N GLN A 316 -10.38 19.77 11.71
CA GLN A 316 -11.30 20.85 11.30
C GLN A 316 -12.63 20.88 12.07
N GLY A 317 -12.98 19.83 12.81
CA GLY A 317 -14.21 19.75 13.60
C GLY A 317 -15.51 19.81 12.79
N LYS A 318 -15.47 19.46 11.49
CA LYS A 318 -16.67 19.40 10.65
C LYS A 318 -17.69 18.40 11.21
N GLU A 319 -18.96 18.67 10.97
CA GLU A 319 -20.03 17.70 11.20
C GLU A 319 -20.14 16.78 9.98
N TYR A 320 -20.32 15.49 10.24
CA TYR A 320 -20.55 14.51 9.17
C TYR A 320 -21.93 14.74 8.55
N LYS A 321 -22.08 14.42 7.25
CA LYS A 321 -23.36 14.53 6.55
C LYS A 321 -23.60 13.30 5.70
N PHE A 322 -24.75 12.68 5.90
CA PHE A 322 -25.21 11.54 5.12
C PHE A 322 -26.01 12.03 3.91
N ASN A 323 -25.32 12.24 2.79
CA ASN A 323 -25.92 12.84 1.58
C ASN A 323 -26.19 11.81 0.48
N ASN A 324 -25.42 10.73 0.45
CA ASN A 324 -25.45 9.70 -0.59
C ASN A 324 -24.87 8.37 -0.08
N GLU A 325 -24.96 7.31 -0.88
CA GLU A 325 -24.43 5.98 -0.54
C GLU A 325 -22.93 5.99 -0.22
N GLU A 326 -22.14 6.76 -0.97
CA GLU A 326 -20.69 6.93 -0.74
C GLU A 326 -20.39 7.51 0.66
N SER A 327 -21.24 8.41 1.17
CA SER A 327 -21.09 8.92 2.55
C SER A 327 -21.40 7.87 3.61
N TYR A 328 -22.23 6.86 3.33
CA TYR A 328 -22.40 5.75 4.26
C TYR A 328 -21.19 4.81 4.24
N ILE A 329 -20.66 4.48 3.06
CA ILE A 329 -19.45 3.65 2.92
C ILE A 329 -18.26 4.31 3.63
N ASN A 330 -18.04 5.61 3.40
CA ASN A 330 -16.97 6.36 4.06
C ASN A 330 -17.15 6.42 5.57
N TYR A 331 -18.38 6.60 6.06
CA TYR A 331 -18.68 6.57 7.49
C TYR A 331 -18.31 5.22 8.12
N GLU A 332 -18.74 4.11 7.52
CA GLU A 332 -18.43 2.77 8.03
C GLU A 332 -16.93 2.47 7.97
N LEU A 333 -16.25 2.89 6.90
CA LEU A 333 -14.80 2.76 6.77
C LEU A 333 -14.06 3.52 7.89
N TYR A 334 -14.40 4.80 8.10
CA TYR A 334 -13.79 5.60 9.14
C TYR A 334 -14.03 5.02 10.52
N LYS A 335 -15.25 4.52 10.76
CA LYS A 335 -15.64 3.87 12.00
C LYS A 335 -14.81 2.61 12.26
N ILE A 336 -14.70 1.71 11.29
CA ILE A 336 -13.88 0.49 11.42
C ILE A 336 -12.42 0.85 11.69
N TRP A 337 -11.86 1.81 10.95
CA TRP A 337 -10.46 2.23 11.17
C TRP A 337 -10.25 2.84 12.56
N ILE A 338 -11.17 3.69 13.04
CA ILE A 338 -11.13 4.25 14.39
C ILE A 338 -11.17 3.13 15.44
N ILE A 339 -12.09 2.18 15.30
CA ILE A 339 -12.22 1.06 16.24
C ILE A 339 -10.95 0.22 16.24
N ALA A 340 -10.38 -0.07 15.07
CA ALA A 340 -9.14 -0.82 14.95
C ALA A 340 -7.97 -0.08 15.62
N MET A 341 -7.89 1.24 15.48
CA MET A 341 -6.86 2.07 16.13
C MET A 341 -7.02 2.14 17.66
N ILE A 342 -8.26 2.14 18.14
CA ILE A 342 -8.57 2.12 19.58
C ILE A 342 -8.35 0.71 20.17
N ASN A 343 -8.59 -0.33 19.36
CA ASN A 343 -8.46 -1.74 19.73
C ASN A 343 -9.25 -2.14 21.00
N LYS A 344 -10.41 -1.51 21.23
CA LYS A 344 -11.32 -1.81 22.35
C LYS A 344 -12.76 -1.72 21.88
N THR A 345 -13.35 -2.88 21.53
CA THR A 345 -14.69 -2.97 20.92
C THR A 345 -15.81 -2.43 21.81
N GLU A 346 -15.67 -2.55 23.13
CA GLU A 346 -16.61 -2.02 24.13
C GLU A 346 -16.79 -0.50 24.01
N LEU A 347 -15.79 0.22 23.49
CA LEU A 347 -15.89 1.67 23.28
C LEU A 347 -16.83 2.03 22.13
N LEU A 348 -17.08 1.13 21.18
CA LEU A 348 -18.10 1.37 20.18
C LEU A 348 -19.49 1.41 20.84
N GLU A 349 -19.82 0.40 21.65
CA GLU A 349 -21.11 0.34 22.35
C GLU A 349 -21.29 1.55 23.27
N LEU A 350 -20.22 1.95 23.96
CA LEU A 350 -20.23 3.14 24.81
C LEU A 350 -20.42 4.43 24.00
N ALA A 351 -19.75 4.58 22.86
CA ALA A 351 -19.92 5.74 22.00
C ALA A 351 -21.36 5.84 21.47
N THR A 352 -21.97 4.72 21.06
CA THR A 352 -23.37 4.65 20.68
C THR A 352 -24.32 4.99 21.84
N ALA A 353 -24.04 4.50 23.05
CA ALA A 353 -24.85 4.81 24.23
C ALA A 353 -24.78 6.30 24.57
N VAL A 354 -23.59 6.90 24.58
CA VAL A 354 -23.40 8.35 24.80
C VAL A 354 -24.13 9.15 23.72
N ALA A 355 -23.99 8.77 22.45
CA ALA A 355 -24.66 9.44 21.34
C ALA A 355 -26.20 9.46 21.51
N LYS A 356 -26.81 8.32 21.88
CA LYS A 356 -28.24 8.22 22.12
C LYS A 356 -28.68 9.03 23.34
N ALA A 357 -27.93 8.99 24.44
CA ALA A 357 -28.19 9.79 25.63
C ALA A 357 -28.14 11.31 25.32
N LEU A 358 -27.19 11.76 24.48
CA LEU A 358 -27.13 13.15 24.03
C LEU A 358 -28.34 13.54 23.16
N ILE A 359 -28.86 12.63 22.33
CA ILE A 359 -30.08 12.88 21.53
C ILE A 359 -31.30 12.99 22.43
N GLU A 360 -31.42 12.14 23.45
CA GLU A 360 -32.55 12.19 24.39
C GLU A 360 -32.49 13.43 25.28
N PHE A 361 -31.30 13.80 25.76
CA PHE A 361 -31.05 15.06 26.46
C PHE A 361 -31.46 16.29 25.62
N GLU A 362 -31.29 16.26 24.30
CA GLU A 362 -31.77 17.35 23.43
C GLU A 362 -33.31 17.40 23.34
N ARG A 363 -34.01 16.27 23.53
CA ARG A 363 -35.48 16.19 23.47
C ARG A 363 -36.14 16.69 24.75
N THR A 364 -35.45 16.68 25.89
CA THR A 364 -35.96 17.23 27.15
C THR A 364 -35.97 18.76 27.16
N ALA A 365 -35.40 19.40 26.14
CA ALA A 365 -35.45 20.83 25.94
C ALA A 365 -36.88 21.37 25.77
N GLU A 366 -37.25 22.34 26.59
CA GLU A 366 -38.47 23.14 26.35
C GLU A 366 -38.37 23.89 25.02
N LYS A 367 -39.50 24.04 24.32
CA LYS A 367 -39.59 24.72 23.01
C LYS A 367 -38.86 26.08 23.03
N GLY A 368 -37.84 26.22 22.18
CA GLY A 368 -37.08 27.46 22.00
C GLY A 368 -35.78 27.57 22.81
N LYS A 369 -35.46 26.61 23.70
CA LYS A 369 -34.18 26.59 24.42
C LYS A 369 -33.08 25.91 23.59
N THR A 370 -32.00 26.64 23.31
CA THR A 370 -30.82 26.14 22.58
C THR A 370 -29.71 25.60 23.49
N VAL A 371 -29.84 25.77 24.81
CA VAL A 371 -28.83 25.37 25.81
C VAL A 371 -28.51 23.87 25.72
N TYR A 372 -29.53 23.01 25.64
CA TYR A 372 -29.38 21.56 25.53
C TYR A 372 -28.59 21.16 24.27
N SER A 373 -28.99 21.69 23.11
CA SER A 373 -28.29 21.44 21.83
C SER A 373 -26.86 21.97 21.82
N ASN A 374 -26.60 23.10 22.51
CA ASN A 374 -25.26 23.67 22.60
C ASN A 374 -24.36 22.82 23.51
N LEU A 375 -24.83 22.41 24.69
CA LEU A 375 -24.08 21.53 25.59
C LEU A 375 -23.75 20.18 24.96
N SER A 376 -24.73 19.55 24.29
CA SER A 376 -24.50 18.33 23.50
C SER A 376 -23.40 18.52 22.45
N LYS A 377 -23.43 19.64 21.73
CA LYS A 377 -22.38 19.98 20.75
C LYS A 377 -21.02 20.19 21.40
N GLU A 378 -20.96 20.87 22.54
CA GLU A 378 -19.71 21.10 23.29
C GLU A 378 -19.10 19.80 23.80
N VAL A 379 -19.91 18.84 24.26
CA VAL A 379 -19.46 17.48 24.59
C VAL A 379 -18.83 16.83 23.36
N ARG A 380 -19.55 16.73 22.23
CA ARG A 380 -19.07 16.06 21.01
C ARG A 380 -17.82 16.69 20.40
N LYS A 381 -17.67 18.02 20.52
CA LYS A 381 -16.54 18.77 19.99
C LYS A 381 -15.42 19.00 21.00
N SER A 382 -15.45 18.31 22.14
CA SER A 382 -14.38 18.38 23.14
C SER A 382 -13.05 17.91 22.55
N ASN A 383 -12.01 18.73 22.71
CA ASN A 383 -10.66 18.45 22.19
C ASN A 383 -9.66 18.01 23.27
N LYS A 384 -10.07 18.03 24.54
CA LYS A 384 -9.30 17.56 25.70
C LYS A 384 -10.20 16.84 26.69
N ILE A 385 -9.63 15.92 27.46
CA ILE A 385 -10.32 15.10 28.45
C ILE A 385 -10.97 15.98 29.55
N GLU A 386 -10.28 17.03 29.98
CA GLU A 386 -10.78 17.94 31.02
C GLU A 386 -12.03 18.70 30.57
N VAL A 387 -12.02 19.17 29.31
CA VAL A 387 -13.16 19.85 28.69
C VAL A 387 -14.35 18.90 28.58
N PHE A 388 -14.09 17.67 28.11
CA PHE A 388 -15.11 16.63 28.02
C PHE A 388 -15.76 16.33 29.38
N GLY A 389 -14.95 16.11 30.42
CA GLY A 389 -15.44 15.84 31.77
C GLY A 389 -16.25 17.00 32.36
N GLN A 390 -15.80 18.24 32.15
CA GLN A 390 -16.55 19.43 32.59
C GLN A 390 -17.92 19.49 31.91
N LYS A 391 -17.98 19.27 30.59
CA LYS A 391 -19.23 19.35 29.83
C LYS A 391 -20.20 18.22 30.11
N LEU A 392 -19.69 17.01 30.36
CA LEU A 392 -20.52 15.92 30.88
C LEU A 392 -21.11 16.27 32.25
N LYS A 393 -20.31 16.84 33.16
CA LYS A 393 -20.81 17.28 34.47
C LYS A 393 -21.93 18.31 34.33
N GLU A 394 -21.78 19.29 33.45
CA GLU A 394 -22.82 20.30 33.18
C GLU A 394 -24.12 19.63 32.68
N ILE A 395 -24.07 18.64 31.77
CA ILE A 395 -25.26 17.90 31.33
C ILE A 395 -25.94 17.13 32.49
N MET A 396 -25.14 16.46 33.33
CA MET A 396 -25.63 15.65 34.46
C MET A 396 -26.34 16.48 35.55
N GLU A 397 -26.17 17.81 35.56
CA GLU A 397 -26.88 18.74 36.44
C GLU A 397 -28.32 19.03 35.96
N TYR A 398 -28.59 18.87 34.66
CA TYR A 398 -29.93 19.09 34.08
C TYR A 398 -30.79 17.82 34.04
N GLU A 399 -30.18 16.67 33.77
CA GLU A 399 -30.88 15.40 33.53
C GLU A 399 -30.21 14.27 34.33
N SER A 400 -31.00 13.40 34.96
CA SER A 400 -30.46 12.31 35.80
C SER A 400 -30.60 10.90 35.23
N SER A 401 -31.40 10.71 34.18
CA SER A 401 -31.74 9.41 33.59
C SER A 401 -30.52 8.70 32.99
N ASP A 402 -29.65 9.42 32.30
CA ASP A 402 -28.49 8.87 31.58
C ASP A 402 -27.13 9.11 32.30
N ASN A 403 -27.16 9.53 33.57
CA ASN A 403 -25.96 9.88 34.33
C ASN A 403 -24.92 8.76 34.43
N GLU A 404 -25.37 7.50 34.48
CA GLU A 404 -24.48 6.35 34.51
C GLU A 404 -23.69 6.19 33.20
N VAL A 405 -24.34 6.45 32.05
CA VAL A 405 -23.71 6.38 30.72
C VAL A 405 -22.60 7.42 30.62
N PHE A 406 -22.88 8.67 31.00
CA PHE A 406 -21.89 9.75 30.98
C PHE A 406 -20.74 9.49 31.95
N ARG A 407 -21.01 8.98 33.16
CA ARG A 407 -19.97 8.62 34.12
C ARG A 407 -19.07 7.51 33.57
N LYS A 408 -19.65 6.46 32.98
CA LYS A 408 -18.89 5.36 32.36
C LYS A 408 -18.02 5.88 31.22
N ALA A 409 -18.56 6.75 30.37
CA ALA A 409 -17.81 7.39 29.27
C ALA A 409 -16.61 8.19 29.77
N PHE A 410 -16.78 9.01 30.80
CA PHE A 410 -15.68 9.77 31.38
C PHE A 410 -14.58 8.87 31.96
N VAL A 411 -14.96 7.84 32.72
CA VAL A 411 -14.00 6.90 33.31
C VAL A 411 -13.18 6.20 32.23
N GLU A 412 -13.84 5.68 31.19
CA GLU A 412 -13.17 5.02 30.08
C GLU A 412 -12.21 5.95 29.34
N VAL A 413 -12.66 7.17 29.04
CA VAL A 413 -11.83 8.20 28.41
C VAL A 413 -10.62 8.59 29.25
N TYR A 414 -10.76 8.67 30.57
CA TYR A 414 -9.69 9.05 31.47
C TYR A 414 -8.50 8.08 31.40
N TYR A 415 -8.77 6.79 31.16
CA TYR A 415 -7.74 5.75 31.03
C TYR A 415 -7.28 5.51 29.58
N LEU A 416 -7.84 6.21 28.59
CA LEU A 416 -7.40 6.10 27.20
C LEU A 416 -6.04 6.77 26.98
N PRO A 417 -5.18 6.22 26.10
CA PRO A 417 -4.02 6.95 25.60
C PRO A 417 -4.44 8.31 25.01
N LYS A 418 -3.59 9.33 25.21
CA LYS A 418 -3.88 10.70 24.75
C LYS A 418 -4.19 10.77 23.25
N ASP A 419 -3.50 9.96 22.45
CA ASP A 419 -3.68 9.91 21.00
C ASP A 419 -4.99 9.22 20.57
N SER A 420 -5.61 8.43 21.45
CA SER A 420 -6.88 7.74 21.20
C SER A 420 -8.10 8.60 21.55
N PHE A 421 -7.93 9.65 22.38
CA PHE A 421 -9.03 10.53 22.76
C PHE A 421 -9.73 11.19 21.56
N PRO A 422 -9.01 11.81 20.59
CA PRO A 422 -9.66 12.41 19.42
C PRO A 422 -10.45 11.39 18.59
N LEU A 423 -9.95 10.14 18.51
CA LEU A 423 -10.61 9.05 17.80
C LEU A 423 -11.96 8.70 18.46
N PHE A 424 -11.97 8.57 19.79
CA PHE A 424 -13.18 8.27 20.54
C PHE A 424 -14.20 9.40 20.46
N MET A 425 -13.75 10.67 20.54
CA MET A 425 -14.65 11.82 20.39
C MET A 425 -15.30 11.87 19.01
N THR A 426 -14.54 11.59 17.95
CA THR A 426 -15.11 11.48 16.60
C THR A 426 -16.05 10.30 16.46
N LEU A 427 -15.79 9.17 17.12
CA LEU A 427 -16.71 8.03 17.14
C LEU A 427 -18.06 8.40 17.78
N ILE A 428 -18.06 9.14 18.89
CA ILE A 428 -19.30 9.65 19.51
C ILE A 428 -20.04 10.59 18.53
N ASP A 429 -19.32 11.53 17.91
CA ASP A 429 -19.92 12.50 16.98
C ASP A 429 -20.55 11.81 15.76
N PHE A 430 -19.86 10.80 15.23
CA PHE A 430 -20.32 9.94 14.14
C PHE A 430 -21.58 9.15 14.50
N GLU A 431 -21.58 8.45 15.64
CA GLU A 431 -22.76 7.73 16.14
C GLU A 431 -23.93 8.69 16.36
N TYR A 432 -23.68 9.86 16.96
CA TYR A 432 -24.69 10.87 17.18
C TYR A 432 -25.32 11.34 15.86
N THR A 433 -24.52 11.69 14.85
CA THR A 433 -25.06 12.12 13.54
C THR A 433 -25.88 11.01 12.90
N TYR A 434 -25.41 9.76 12.94
CA TYR A 434 -26.11 8.61 12.35
C TYR A 434 -27.47 8.33 13.00
N TRP A 435 -27.52 8.30 14.33
CA TRP A 435 -28.77 8.08 15.06
C TRP A 435 -29.71 9.27 14.96
N LYS A 436 -29.18 10.50 14.86
CA LYS A 436 -29.99 11.69 14.63
C LYS A 436 -30.58 11.75 13.21
N SER A 437 -29.93 11.19 12.20
CA SER A 437 -30.51 11.10 10.84
C SER A 437 -31.57 10.02 10.68
N LYS A 438 -31.67 9.07 11.62
CA LYS A 438 -32.69 8.00 11.61
C LYS A 438 -33.97 8.36 12.36
N ASN A 439 -33.93 9.42 13.17
CA ASN A 439 -35.08 9.99 13.87
C ASN A 439 -35.59 11.21 13.12
#